data_AF-A0A0C6FQ30-F1
#
_entry.id   AF-A0A0C6FQ30-F1
#
_cell.length_a   1.000
_cell.length_b   1.000
_cell.length_c   1.000
_cell.angle_alpha   90.00
_cell.angle_beta   90.00
_cell.angle_gamma   90.00
#
_symmetry.space_group_name_H-M   'P 1'
#
loop_
_entity.id
_entity.type
_entity.pdbx_description
1 polymer ?
#
loop_
_entity_poly.entity_id
_entity_poly.type
_entity_poly.pdbx_seq_one_letter_code
_entity_poly.pdbx_strand_id
1 'polypeptide(L)'
;MTTASDAAAFARLRAAGFVCAAERLADLDLPRLGHQIGVGEDEIHAVIDVETSGGGFDALKRPKLLFEPHKFYAALTGAARARAVSLGLAYPKWGEQPYPKDSYPRLFQAMAIDETAALKSASWALGQIMGSNHAAAGYDSPQGMVLAFCAGGETEHLAAMVRFIQANRLDDELRARNWAAFARGYNGPQYAANAYHTKLAAAFARWAKIPDTPWSPEAKPAPVVAPPAPEAATTCGQCGKRLAA
;
A
#
# COMPACT_ATOMS: atom_id res chain seq x y z
N MET A 1 21.42 -1.32 3.72
CA MET A 1 21.58 -2.12 4.96
C MET A 1 20.62 -1.54 5.99
N THR A 2 19.79 -2.35 6.64
CA THR A 2 18.86 -1.88 7.69
C THR A 2 19.64 -1.28 8.86
N THR A 3 19.31 -0.07 9.30
CA THR A 3 20.00 0.55 10.45
C THR A 3 19.59 -0.11 11.77
N ALA A 4 20.39 0.06 12.83
CA ALA A 4 20.00 -0.43 14.16
C ALA A 4 18.69 0.20 14.67
N SER A 5 18.40 1.44 14.27
CA SER A 5 17.13 2.13 14.55
C SER A 5 15.96 1.42 13.87
N ASP A 6 16.11 1.09 12.58
CA ASP A 6 15.07 0.42 11.80
C ASP A 6 14.78 -0.99 12.30
N ALA A 7 15.81 -1.73 12.74
CA ALA A 7 15.62 -3.05 13.33
C ALA A 7 14.77 -2.98 14.61
N ALA A 8 15.03 -2.01 15.48
CA ALA A 8 14.25 -1.81 16.70
C ALA A 8 12.83 -1.30 16.39
N ALA A 9 12.65 -0.40 15.41
CA ALA A 9 11.34 0.06 14.97
C ALA A 9 10.52 -1.10 14.38
N PHE A 10 11.14 -1.91 13.53
CA PHE A 10 10.48 -3.06 12.91
C PHE A 10 10.08 -4.12 13.94
N ALA A 11 10.94 -4.40 14.93
CA ALA A 11 10.60 -5.30 16.03
C ALA A 11 9.37 -4.82 16.82
N ARG A 12 9.25 -3.50 17.07
CA ARG A 12 8.07 -2.91 17.73
C ARG A 12 6.82 -3.06 16.85
N LEU A 13 6.92 -2.77 15.56
CA LEU A 13 5.81 -2.94 14.62
C LEU A 13 5.33 -4.39 14.56
N ARG A 14 6.27 -5.33 14.48
CA ARG A 14 5.99 -6.78 14.51
C ARG A 14 5.30 -7.19 15.81
N ALA A 15 5.77 -6.70 16.97
CA ALA A 15 5.16 -6.97 18.27
C ALA A 15 3.74 -6.38 18.38
N ALA A 16 3.48 -5.26 17.71
CA ALA A 16 2.16 -4.65 17.60
C ALA A 16 1.24 -5.35 16.56
N GLY A 17 1.65 -6.47 15.98
CA GLY A 17 0.82 -7.19 15.02
C GLY A 17 0.72 -6.51 13.64
N PHE A 18 1.65 -5.60 13.31
CA PHE A 18 1.60 -4.72 12.14
C PHE A 18 0.41 -3.75 12.12
N VAL A 19 -0.19 -3.47 13.27
CA VAL A 19 -1.28 -2.49 13.40
C VAL A 19 -0.71 -1.07 13.30
N CYS A 20 -1.25 -0.28 12.38
CA CYS A 20 -0.80 1.07 12.05
C CYS A 20 -1.88 2.12 12.36
N ALA A 21 -1.58 3.41 12.11
CA ALA A 21 -2.57 4.47 12.13
C ALA A 21 -3.66 4.26 11.06
N ALA A 22 -3.27 3.68 9.92
CA ALA A 22 -4.09 3.39 8.74
C ALA A 22 -4.73 4.63 8.11
N GLU A 23 -3.92 5.68 7.95
CA GLU A 23 -4.31 6.90 7.23
C GLU A 23 -4.66 6.59 5.77
N ARG A 24 -5.80 7.12 5.33
CA ARG A 24 -6.34 6.93 3.98
C ARG A 24 -5.77 7.95 3.01
N LEU A 25 -5.84 7.66 1.71
CA LEU A 25 -5.49 8.65 0.69
C LEU A 25 -6.26 9.95 0.89
N ALA A 26 -5.55 11.07 0.80
CA ALA A 26 -6.19 12.36 0.57
C ALA A 26 -6.51 12.51 -0.91
N ASP A 27 -7.60 13.22 -1.24
CA ASP A 27 -8.02 13.45 -2.63
C ASP A 27 -6.87 14.01 -3.50
N LEU A 28 -6.07 14.93 -2.93
CA LEU A 28 -4.95 15.55 -3.63
C LEU A 28 -3.73 14.63 -3.85
N ASP A 29 -3.66 13.45 -3.24
CA ASP A 29 -2.52 12.55 -3.42
C ASP A 29 -2.47 11.96 -4.83
N LEU A 30 -3.63 11.62 -5.39
CA LEU A 30 -3.75 11.00 -6.69
C LEU A 30 -3.27 11.91 -7.84
N PRO A 31 -3.79 13.15 -8.00
CA PRO A 31 -3.32 14.02 -9.07
C PRO A 31 -1.87 14.46 -8.83
N ARG A 32 -1.47 14.70 -7.58
CA ARG A 32 -0.10 15.12 -7.23
C ARG A 32 0.94 14.05 -7.53
N LEU A 33 0.69 12.80 -7.17
CA LEU A 33 1.62 11.69 -7.38
C LEU A 33 1.56 11.17 -8.81
N GLY A 34 0.38 11.14 -9.44
CA GLY A 34 0.24 10.83 -10.86
C GLY A 34 1.01 11.80 -11.76
N HIS A 35 1.01 13.09 -11.43
CA HIS A 35 1.77 14.10 -12.16
C HIS A 35 3.27 13.81 -12.23
N GLN A 36 3.85 13.14 -11.23
CA GLN A 36 5.29 12.78 -11.23
C GLN A 36 5.67 11.80 -12.36
N ILE A 37 4.69 11.07 -12.91
CA ILE A 37 4.87 10.17 -14.05
C ILE A 37 4.11 10.64 -15.30
N GLY A 38 3.60 11.87 -15.28
CA GLY A 38 2.89 12.46 -16.42
C GLY A 38 1.54 11.82 -16.71
N VAL A 39 0.84 11.30 -15.70
CA VAL A 39 -0.53 10.77 -15.82
C VAL A 39 -1.49 11.52 -14.89
N GLY A 40 -2.79 11.42 -15.15
CA GLY A 40 -3.84 11.97 -14.31
C GLY A 40 -4.25 11.02 -13.19
N GLU A 41 -5.24 11.42 -12.39
CA GLU A 41 -5.75 10.55 -11.32
C GLU A 41 -6.51 9.33 -11.87
N ASP A 42 -7.10 9.42 -13.06
CA ASP A 42 -7.79 8.31 -13.72
C ASP A 42 -6.91 7.07 -13.92
N GLU A 43 -5.70 7.25 -14.44
CA GLU A 43 -4.76 6.14 -14.63
C GLU A 43 -4.35 5.53 -13.28
N ILE A 44 -4.14 6.37 -12.27
CA ILE A 44 -3.76 5.91 -10.93
C ILE A 44 -4.90 5.15 -10.26
N HIS A 45 -6.12 5.69 -10.33
CA HIS A 45 -7.34 5.04 -9.87
C HIS A 45 -7.54 3.68 -10.54
N ALA A 46 -7.32 3.59 -11.85
CA ALA A 46 -7.44 2.34 -12.59
C ALA A 46 -6.47 1.26 -12.05
N VAL A 47 -5.23 1.63 -11.76
CA VAL A 47 -4.25 0.70 -11.16
C VAL A 47 -4.68 0.30 -9.75
N ILE A 48 -5.06 1.25 -8.90
CA ILE A 48 -5.50 0.97 -7.52
C ILE A 48 -6.69 0.02 -7.49
N ASP A 49 -7.73 0.27 -8.31
CA ASP A 49 -8.94 -0.56 -8.39
C ASP A 49 -8.62 -2.03 -8.73
N VAL A 50 -7.59 -2.25 -9.55
CA VAL A 50 -7.20 -3.59 -10.01
C VAL A 50 -6.29 -4.29 -9.02
N GLU A 51 -5.36 -3.56 -8.40
CA GLU A 51 -4.39 -4.13 -7.45
C GLU A 51 -4.99 -4.37 -6.06
N THR A 52 -5.93 -3.53 -5.62
CA THR A 52 -6.49 -3.65 -4.28
C THR A 52 -7.97 -3.33 -4.19
N SER A 53 -8.70 -4.19 -3.49
CA SER A 53 -10.10 -3.96 -3.16
C SER A 53 -10.21 -3.08 -1.91
N GLY A 54 -10.73 -1.86 -2.01
CA GLY A 54 -11.11 -1.04 -0.85
C GLY A 54 -9.95 -0.35 -0.10
N GLY A 55 -8.74 -0.30 -0.67
CA GLY A 55 -7.60 0.48 -0.17
C GLY A 55 -6.44 -0.36 0.41
N GLY A 56 -5.43 0.28 0.97
CA GLY A 56 -4.14 -0.29 1.36
C GLY A 56 -4.08 -0.94 2.74
N PHE A 57 -5.09 -0.76 3.60
CA PHE A 57 -5.16 -1.38 4.93
C PHE A 57 -6.33 -2.37 5.06
N ASP A 58 -6.16 -3.40 5.88
CA ASP A 58 -7.23 -4.32 6.27
C ASP A 58 -8.06 -3.80 7.45
N ALA A 59 -9.08 -4.56 7.87
CA ALA A 59 -9.97 -4.17 8.97
C ALA A 59 -9.27 -4.08 10.35
N LEU A 60 -8.08 -4.66 10.48
CA LEU A 60 -7.25 -4.57 11.68
C LEU A 60 -6.21 -3.46 11.58
N LYS A 61 -6.33 -2.57 10.58
CA LYS A 61 -5.39 -1.47 10.31
C LYS A 61 -3.97 -1.93 10.02
N ARG A 62 -3.83 -3.13 9.44
CA ARG A 62 -2.53 -3.63 8.98
C ARG A 62 -2.42 -3.41 7.47
N PRO A 63 -1.24 -3.09 6.91
CA PRO A 63 -1.08 -3.03 5.46
C PRO A 63 -1.59 -4.32 4.83
N LYS A 64 -2.43 -4.23 3.81
CA LYS A 64 -2.91 -5.43 3.10
C LYS A 64 -1.73 -6.17 2.53
N LEU A 65 -1.71 -7.49 2.65
CA LEU A 65 -0.66 -8.29 2.06
C LEU A 65 -1.16 -9.62 1.51
N LEU A 66 -0.44 -10.11 0.52
CA LEU A 66 -0.52 -11.50 0.08
C LEU A 66 0.86 -12.12 0.26
N PHE A 67 0.94 -13.15 1.11
CA PHE A 67 2.16 -13.93 1.25
C PHE A 67 2.22 -15.00 0.16
N GLU A 68 3.36 -15.08 -0.55
CA GLU A 68 3.58 -15.91 -1.72
C GLU A 68 4.51 -17.11 -1.40
N PRO A 69 3.98 -18.30 -1.10
CA PRO A 69 4.81 -19.43 -0.66
C PRO A 69 5.84 -19.88 -1.70
N HIS A 70 5.53 -19.70 -2.98
CA HIS A 70 6.43 -20.02 -4.09
C HIS A 70 7.60 -19.04 -4.23
N LYS A 71 7.40 -17.78 -3.87
CA LYS A 71 8.50 -16.80 -3.74
C LYS A 71 9.36 -17.13 -2.53
N PHE A 72 8.74 -17.50 -1.41
CA PHE A 72 9.46 -17.89 -0.19
C PHE A 72 10.30 -19.15 -0.40
N TYR A 73 9.77 -20.14 -1.11
CA TYR A 73 10.51 -21.32 -1.55
C TYR A 73 11.78 -20.94 -2.34
N ALA A 74 11.63 -20.05 -3.33
CA ALA A 74 12.73 -19.60 -4.18
C ALA A 74 13.78 -18.79 -3.40
N ALA A 75 13.36 -18.02 -2.39
CA ALA A 75 14.23 -17.18 -1.58
C ALA A 75 15.07 -17.95 -0.54
N LEU A 76 14.66 -19.16 -0.16
CA LEU A 76 15.35 -19.99 0.83
C LEU A 76 16.20 -21.08 0.20
N THR A 77 17.15 -21.64 0.94
CA THR A 77 17.91 -22.86 0.56
C THR A 77 18.16 -23.76 1.78
N GLY A 78 18.61 -25.00 1.56
CA GLY A 78 19.07 -25.90 2.63
C GLY A 78 18.04 -26.14 3.75
N ALA A 79 18.51 -26.11 5.00
CA ALA A 79 17.68 -26.39 6.18
C ALA A 79 16.50 -25.40 6.34
N ALA A 80 16.69 -24.12 5.98
CA ALA A 80 15.63 -23.13 6.05
C ALA A 80 14.48 -23.45 5.08
N ARG A 81 14.81 -23.81 3.82
CA ARG A 81 13.81 -24.24 2.83
C ARG A 81 13.12 -25.52 3.28
N ALA A 82 13.87 -26.51 3.76
CA ALA A 82 13.30 -27.77 4.24
C ALA A 82 12.30 -27.55 5.39
N ARG A 83 12.65 -26.69 6.35
CA ARG A 83 11.77 -26.30 7.45
C ARG A 83 10.52 -25.56 6.97
N ALA A 84 10.66 -24.63 6.02
CA ALA A 84 9.52 -23.91 5.47
C ALA A 84 8.56 -24.84 4.72
N VAL A 85 9.08 -25.80 3.95
CA VAL A 85 8.29 -26.83 3.27
C VAL A 85 7.58 -27.73 4.27
N SER A 86 8.26 -28.20 5.33
CA SER A 86 7.64 -29.07 6.34
C SER A 86 6.51 -28.38 7.12
N LEU A 87 6.52 -27.05 7.19
CA LEU A 87 5.47 -26.25 7.82
C LEU A 87 4.37 -25.81 6.83
N GLY A 88 4.46 -26.20 5.56
CA GLY A 88 3.51 -25.77 4.52
C GLY A 88 3.61 -24.28 4.14
N LEU A 89 4.74 -23.62 4.46
CA LEU A 89 4.98 -22.20 4.20
C LEU A 89 5.68 -21.94 2.86
N ALA A 90 6.22 -22.98 2.22
CA ALA A 90 6.95 -22.88 0.97
C ALA A 90 6.66 -24.08 0.07
N TYR A 91 6.41 -23.84 -1.21
CA TYR A 91 6.23 -24.86 -2.23
C TYR A 91 6.70 -24.34 -3.60
N PRO A 92 7.20 -25.17 -4.53
CA PRO A 92 7.90 -24.69 -5.72
C PRO A 92 7.00 -24.04 -6.78
N LYS A 93 5.73 -24.45 -6.91
CA LYS A 93 4.84 -23.98 -7.99
C LYS A 93 3.77 -23.05 -7.45
N TRP A 94 3.43 -22.03 -8.23
CA TRP A 94 2.30 -21.17 -7.90
C TRP A 94 0.98 -21.95 -7.91
N GLY A 95 0.06 -21.62 -6.99
CA GLY A 95 -1.28 -22.19 -6.96
C GLY A 95 -1.39 -23.61 -6.40
N GLU A 96 -0.35 -24.17 -5.77
CA GLU A 96 -0.43 -25.50 -5.14
C GLU A 96 -1.47 -25.56 -4.01
N GLN A 97 -1.72 -24.43 -3.33
CA GLN A 97 -2.79 -24.31 -2.35
C GLN A 97 -3.51 -22.96 -2.44
N PRO A 98 -4.82 -22.91 -2.11
CA PRO A 98 -5.55 -21.66 -2.00
C PRO A 98 -4.89 -20.69 -1.02
N TYR A 99 -4.99 -19.39 -1.32
CA TYR A 99 -4.56 -18.36 -0.38
C TYR A 99 -5.58 -18.22 0.76
N PRO A 100 -5.12 -18.02 2.00
CA PRO A 100 -5.98 -17.72 3.12
C PRO A 100 -6.55 -16.31 2.96
N LYS A 101 -7.66 -16.03 3.66
CA LYS A 101 -8.20 -14.66 3.76
C LYS A 101 -7.23 -13.71 4.47
N ASP A 102 -6.46 -14.22 5.42
CA ASP A 102 -5.44 -13.47 6.15
C ASP A 102 -4.06 -14.11 5.96
N SER A 103 -3.12 -13.37 5.36
CA SER A 103 -1.75 -13.82 5.13
C SER A 103 -0.82 -13.57 6.33
N TYR A 104 -1.21 -12.75 7.31
CA TYR A 104 -0.35 -12.40 8.45
C TYR A 104 0.10 -13.62 9.28
N PRO A 105 -0.76 -14.60 9.61
CA PRO A 105 -0.32 -15.79 10.35
C PRO A 105 0.80 -16.56 9.62
N ARG A 106 0.70 -16.71 8.29
CA ARG A 106 1.76 -17.33 7.48
C ARG A 106 3.04 -16.48 7.48
N LEU A 107 2.90 -15.16 7.34
CA LEU A 107 4.02 -14.24 7.39
C LEU A 107 4.78 -14.34 8.72
N PHE A 108 4.09 -14.34 9.87
CA PHE A 108 4.72 -14.47 11.19
C PHE A 108 5.53 -15.77 11.33
N GLN A 109 4.98 -16.89 10.85
CA GLN A 109 5.71 -18.16 10.86
C GLN A 109 6.92 -18.14 9.91
N ALA A 110 6.78 -17.54 8.73
CA ALA A 110 7.87 -17.38 7.77
C ALA A 110 9.00 -16.48 8.32
N MET A 111 8.66 -15.38 9.00
CA MET A 111 9.63 -14.48 9.63
C MET A 111 10.42 -15.13 10.77
N ALA A 112 9.90 -16.21 11.38
CA ALA A 112 10.64 -17.00 12.36
C ALA A 112 11.68 -17.94 11.72
N ILE A 113 11.64 -18.12 10.40
CA ILE A 113 12.64 -18.87 9.61
C ILE A 113 13.66 -17.89 9.03
N ASP A 114 13.17 -16.89 8.29
CA ASP A 114 13.99 -15.81 7.72
C ASP A 114 13.10 -14.57 7.50
N GLU A 115 13.31 -13.54 8.32
CA GLU A 115 12.50 -12.32 8.30
C GLU A 115 12.61 -11.58 6.97
N THR A 116 13.81 -11.42 6.42
CA THR A 116 14.01 -10.65 5.19
C THR A 116 13.44 -11.39 3.99
N ALA A 117 13.66 -12.70 3.90
CA ALA A 117 13.10 -13.52 2.82
C ALA A 117 11.57 -13.57 2.89
N ALA A 118 10.99 -13.63 4.10
CA ALA A 118 9.54 -13.62 4.29
C ALA A 118 8.92 -12.30 3.79
N LEU A 119 9.48 -11.15 4.17
CA LEU A 119 8.99 -9.84 3.73
C LEU A 119 9.16 -9.64 2.21
N LYS A 120 10.27 -10.12 1.63
CA LYS A 120 10.48 -10.11 0.18
C LYS A 120 9.47 -10.98 -0.58
N SER A 121 8.92 -11.98 0.09
CA SER A 121 7.98 -12.95 -0.47
C SER A 121 6.52 -12.59 -0.22
N ALA A 122 6.21 -11.34 0.12
CA ALA A 122 4.84 -10.84 0.20
C ALA A 122 4.65 -9.59 -0.66
N SER A 123 3.48 -9.45 -1.29
CA SER A 123 3.01 -8.18 -1.87
C SER A 123 2.40 -7.32 -0.78
N TRP A 124 2.57 -6.01 -0.88
CA TRP A 124 2.22 -5.08 0.19
C TRP A 124 1.35 -3.92 -0.29
N ALA A 125 0.39 -3.59 0.56
CA ALA A 125 -0.36 -2.35 0.58
C ALA A 125 -1.13 -2.05 -0.72
N LEU A 126 -1.34 -0.75 -0.99
CA LEU A 126 -2.25 -0.26 -2.04
C LEU A 126 -1.86 -0.76 -3.43
N GLY A 127 -0.57 -0.68 -3.77
CA GLY A 127 -0.05 -1.11 -5.08
C GLY A 127 0.31 -2.59 -5.17
N GLN A 128 0.10 -3.39 -4.11
CA GLN A 128 0.54 -4.80 -4.05
C GLN A 128 2.01 -4.99 -4.47
N ILE A 129 2.88 -4.07 -4.05
CA ILE A 129 4.31 -4.11 -4.43
C ILE A 129 4.97 -5.28 -3.71
N MET A 130 5.61 -6.17 -4.46
CA MET A 130 6.40 -7.25 -3.87
C MET A 130 7.53 -6.70 -3.03
N GLY A 131 7.74 -7.23 -1.82
CA GLY A 131 8.84 -6.81 -0.96
C GLY A 131 10.22 -7.03 -1.57
N SER A 132 10.38 -7.94 -2.54
CA SER A 132 11.60 -8.08 -3.34
C SER A 132 11.95 -6.82 -4.14
N ASN A 133 10.95 -5.97 -4.43
CA ASN A 133 11.07 -4.74 -5.21
C ASN A 133 11.27 -3.50 -4.33
N HIS A 134 11.60 -3.66 -3.03
CA HIS A 134 11.77 -2.55 -2.10
C HIS A 134 12.71 -1.45 -2.63
N ALA A 135 13.80 -1.83 -3.30
CA ALA A 135 14.76 -0.88 -3.88
C ALA A 135 14.14 -0.05 -5.01
N ALA A 136 13.40 -0.70 -5.92
CA ALA A 136 12.66 0.00 -6.98
C ALA A 136 11.53 0.88 -6.41
N ALA A 137 10.98 0.50 -5.25
CA ALA A 137 10.02 1.31 -4.50
C ALA A 137 10.67 2.41 -3.64
N GLY A 138 12.00 2.57 -3.68
CA GLY A 138 12.73 3.65 -3.00
C GLY A 138 13.19 3.35 -1.57
N TYR A 139 13.29 2.08 -1.16
CA TYR A 139 13.68 1.69 0.19
C TYR A 139 14.93 0.80 0.21
N ASP A 140 15.75 0.97 1.25
CA ASP A 140 16.99 0.18 1.42
C ASP A 140 16.77 -1.28 1.79
N SER A 141 15.61 -1.61 2.36
CA SER A 141 15.25 -2.95 2.81
C SER A 141 13.74 -3.17 2.76
N PRO A 142 13.24 -4.42 2.71
CA PRO A 142 11.82 -4.69 2.81
C PRO A 142 11.26 -4.31 4.19
N GLN A 143 12.07 -4.35 5.27
CA GLN A 143 11.69 -3.82 6.57
C GLN A 143 11.44 -2.31 6.51
N GLY A 144 12.34 -1.56 5.87
CA GLY A 144 12.20 -0.11 5.69
C GLY A 144 10.94 0.24 4.89
N MET A 145 10.64 -0.53 3.84
CA MET A 145 9.40 -0.39 3.08
C MET A 145 8.15 -0.57 3.96
N VAL A 146 8.09 -1.65 4.75
CA VAL A 146 6.92 -1.93 5.60
C VAL A 146 6.78 -0.93 6.76
N LEU A 147 7.90 -0.44 7.31
CA LEU A 147 7.88 0.66 8.29
C LEU A 147 7.32 1.95 7.68
N ALA A 148 7.78 2.31 6.49
CA ALA A 148 7.30 3.50 5.80
C ALA A 148 5.81 3.40 5.47
N PHE A 149 5.34 2.24 5.03
CA PHE A 149 3.91 1.97 4.76
C PHE A 149 3.06 2.14 6.03
N CYS A 150 3.55 1.65 7.16
CA CYS A 150 2.85 1.80 8.42
C CYS A 150 2.80 3.25 8.92
N ALA A 151 3.91 3.97 8.76
CA ALA A 151 4.05 5.35 9.24
C ALA A 151 3.36 6.39 8.34
N GLY A 152 3.43 6.20 7.02
CA GLY A 152 2.98 7.18 6.02
C GLY A 152 1.64 6.88 5.37
N GLY A 153 0.96 5.81 5.77
CA GLY A 153 -0.40 5.53 5.32
C GLY A 153 -0.50 5.22 3.82
N GLU A 154 -1.71 5.37 3.27
CA GLU A 154 -1.95 5.11 1.85
C GLU A 154 -1.26 6.11 0.92
N THR A 155 -0.98 7.33 1.38
CA THR A 155 -0.15 8.29 0.64
C THR A 155 1.23 7.72 0.35
N GLU A 156 1.88 7.09 1.35
CA GLU A 156 3.18 6.45 1.14
C GLU A 156 3.06 5.17 0.32
N HIS A 157 1.96 4.42 0.45
CA HIS A 157 1.69 3.26 -0.42
C HIS A 157 1.63 3.68 -1.90
N LEU A 158 0.94 4.78 -2.21
CA LEU A 158 0.82 5.32 -3.56
C LEU A 158 2.17 5.89 -4.03
N ALA A 159 2.88 6.63 -3.19
CA ALA A 159 4.19 7.16 -3.54
C ALA A 159 5.19 6.05 -3.90
N ALA A 160 5.18 4.94 -3.16
CA ALA A 160 5.98 3.76 -3.48
C ALA A 160 5.57 3.09 -4.79
N MET A 161 4.27 3.05 -5.09
CA MET A 161 3.76 2.52 -6.36
C MET A 161 4.25 3.34 -7.53
N VAL A 162 4.19 4.68 -7.43
CA VAL A 162 4.70 5.60 -8.45
C VAL A 162 6.21 5.43 -8.66
N ARG A 163 7.00 5.35 -7.57
CA ARG A 163 8.45 5.07 -7.67
C ARG A 163 8.74 3.73 -8.34
N PHE A 164 7.99 2.69 -7.98
CA PHE A 164 8.12 1.37 -8.60
C PHE A 164 7.80 1.40 -10.10
N ILE A 165 6.74 2.10 -10.51
CA ILE A 165 6.36 2.30 -11.92
C ILE A 165 7.50 2.99 -12.69
N GLN A 166 8.04 4.09 -12.15
CA GLN A 166 9.16 4.82 -12.75
C GLN A 166 10.42 3.96 -12.88
N ALA A 167 10.82 3.28 -11.79
CA ALA A 167 12.03 2.48 -11.74
C ALA A 167 12.00 1.32 -12.76
N ASN A 168 10.81 0.81 -13.09
CA ASN A 168 10.64 -0.27 -14.05
C ASN A 168 10.25 0.22 -15.45
N ARG A 169 10.23 1.54 -15.69
CA ARG A 169 9.84 2.15 -16.98
C ARG A 169 8.49 1.64 -17.46
N LEU A 170 7.50 1.71 -16.58
CA LEU A 170 6.11 1.37 -16.89
C LEU A 170 5.24 2.63 -17.04
N ASP A 171 5.82 3.80 -16.77
CA ASP A 171 5.16 5.10 -16.84
C ASP A 171 4.81 5.50 -18.28
N ASP A 172 5.63 5.12 -19.26
CA ASP A 172 5.32 5.31 -20.68
C ASP A 172 4.11 4.51 -21.12
N GLU A 173 3.96 3.28 -20.64
CA GLU A 173 2.79 2.45 -20.95
C GLU A 173 1.51 3.00 -20.31
N LEU A 174 1.58 3.59 -19.11
CA LEU A 174 0.42 4.28 -18.54
C LEU A 174 0.05 5.54 -19.33
N ARG A 175 1.03 6.38 -19.70
CA ARG A 175 0.79 7.56 -20.55
C ARG A 175 0.19 7.20 -21.90
N ALA A 176 0.67 6.11 -22.50
CA ALA A 176 0.14 5.57 -23.75
C ALA A 176 -1.18 4.79 -23.57
N ARG A 177 -1.60 4.54 -22.32
CA ARG A 177 -2.75 3.70 -21.94
C ARG A 177 -2.67 2.31 -22.57
N ASN A 178 -1.45 1.79 -22.69
CA ASN A 178 -1.14 0.46 -23.20
C ASN A 178 -1.28 -0.56 -22.06
N TRP A 179 -2.54 -0.85 -21.69
CA TRP A 179 -2.87 -1.70 -20.54
C TRP A 179 -2.29 -3.12 -20.63
N ALA A 180 -2.07 -3.63 -21.84
CA ALA A 180 -1.44 -4.93 -22.03
C ALA A 180 0.05 -4.90 -21.68
N ALA A 181 0.80 -3.92 -22.17
CA ALA A 181 2.21 -3.77 -21.84
C ALA A 181 2.41 -3.42 -20.37
N PHE A 182 1.60 -2.49 -19.84
CA PHE A 182 1.63 -2.14 -18.43
C PHE A 182 1.36 -3.36 -17.53
N ALA A 183 0.27 -4.10 -17.76
CA ALA A 183 -0.06 -5.27 -16.95
C ALA A 183 1.00 -6.37 -17.05
N ARG A 184 1.62 -6.56 -18.22
CA ARG A 184 2.72 -7.51 -18.38
C ARG A 184 3.95 -7.12 -17.55
N GLY A 185 4.28 -5.83 -17.52
CA GLY A 185 5.40 -5.31 -16.73
C GLY A 185 5.13 -5.31 -15.23
N TYR A 186 3.91 -4.92 -14.83
CA TYR A 186 3.51 -4.78 -13.44
C TYR A 186 3.17 -6.12 -12.77
N ASN A 187 2.33 -6.94 -13.41
CA ASN A 187 1.83 -8.22 -12.86
C ASN A 187 2.60 -9.45 -13.37
N GLY A 188 3.44 -9.28 -14.39
CA GLY A 188 4.26 -10.34 -14.98
C GLY A 188 3.63 -11.03 -16.20
N PRO A 189 4.32 -12.00 -16.81
CA PRO A 189 3.94 -12.58 -18.11
C PRO A 189 2.59 -13.32 -18.11
N GLN A 190 2.08 -13.71 -16.94
CA GLN A 190 0.81 -14.40 -16.80
C GLN A 190 -0.39 -13.44 -16.61
N TYR A 191 -0.19 -12.13 -16.76
CA TYR A 191 -1.23 -11.10 -16.54
C TYR A 191 -2.54 -11.38 -17.30
N ALA A 192 -2.45 -11.95 -18.51
CA ALA A 192 -3.61 -12.22 -19.36
C ALA A 192 -4.55 -13.28 -18.75
N ALA A 193 -4.02 -14.28 -18.05
CA ALA A 193 -4.80 -15.34 -17.42
C ALA A 193 -5.77 -14.80 -16.34
N ASN A 194 -5.40 -13.70 -15.70
CA ASN A 194 -6.20 -13.01 -14.69
C ASN A 194 -6.90 -11.75 -15.22
N ALA A 195 -6.86 -11.53 -16.54
CA ALA A 195 -7.50 -10.43 -17.24
C ALA A 195 -7.08 -9.03 -16.74
N TYR A 196 -5.85 -8.86 -16.25
CA TYR A 196 -5.39 -7.58 -15.67
C TYR A 196 -5.55 -6.41 -16.64
N HIS A 197 -5.08 -6.56 -17.87
CA HIS A 197 -5.18 -5.54 -18.93
C HIS A 197 -6.62 -5.09 -19.24
N THR A 198 -7.59 -6.00 -19.31
CA THR A 198 -9.00 -5.63 -19.56
C THR A 198 -9.63 -5.00 -18.34
N LYS A 199 -9.28 -5.44 -17.13
CA LYS A 199 -9.73 -4.81 -15.88
C LYS A 199 -9.20 -3.38 -15.74
N LEU A 200 -7.93 -3.15 -16.07
CA LEU A 200 -7.31 -1.81 -16.08
C LEU A 200 -8.01 -0.89 -17.09
N ALA A 201 -8.19 -1.36 -18.33
CA ALA A 201 -8.89 -0.60 -19.36
C ALA A 201 -10.33 -0.24 -18.95
N ALA A 202 -11.05 -1.21 -18.37
CA ALA A 202 -12.41 -1.00 -17.89
C ALA A 202 -12.46 -0.05 -16.69
N ALA A 203 -11.48 -0.12 -15.77
CA ALA A 203 -11.39 0.79 -14.64
C ALA A 203 -11.12 2.22 -15.09
N PHE A 204 -10.13 2.42 -15.96
CA PHE A 204 -9.85 3.72 -16.55
C PHE A 204 -11.09 4.32 -17.24
N ALA A 205 -11.80 3.53 -18.06
CA ALA A 205 -13.00 3.99 -18.75
C ALA A 205 -14.17 4.38 -17.81
N ARG A 206 -14.16 3.91 -16.55
CA ARG A 206 -15.11 4.38 -15.51
C ARG A 206 -14.66 5.71 -14.93
N TRP A 207 -13.37 5.81 -14.56
CA TRP A 207 -12.80 7.00 -13.93
C TRP A 207 -12.80 8.21 -14.86
N ALA A 208 -12.50 8.02 -16.14
CA ALA A 208 -12.56 9.07 -17.17
C ALA A 208 -13.95 9.69 -17.44
N LYS A 209 -14.99 9.24 -16.73
CA LYS A 209 -16.35 9.83 -16.75
C LYS A 209 -16.65 10.64 -15.49
N ILE A 210 -15.76 10.61 -14.51
CA ILE A 210 -15.85 11.33 -13.24
C ILE A 210 -14.99 12.59 -13.39
N PRO A 211 -15.47 13.78 -12.98
CA PRO A 211 -14.64 14.98 -13.03
C PRO A 211 -13.41 14.87 -12.12
N ASP A 212 -12.24 15.22 -12.66
CA ASP A 212 -10.99 15.21 -11.91
C ASP A 212 -11.01 16.16 -10.71
N THR A 213 -10.31 15.75 -9.65
CA THR A 213 -10.01 16.58 -8.48
C THR A 213 -9.25 17.83 -8.91
N PRO A 214 -9.75 19.05 -8.61
CA PRO A 214 -9.07 20.29 -8.95
C PRO A 214 -7.69 20.37 -8.28
N TRP A 215 -6.64 20.24 -9.08
CA TRP A 215 -5.25 20.33 -8.63
C TRP A 215 -4.38 20.92 -9.74
N SER A 216 -3.34 21.68 -9.36
CA SER A 216 -2.31 22.12 -10.29
C SER A 216 -0.94 22.10 -9.62
N PRO A 217 0.15 21.80 -10.36
CA PRO A 217 1.50 21.78 -9.80
C PRO A 217 1.98 23.16 -9.34
N GLU A 218 1.38 24.24 -9.86
CA GLU A 218 1.72 25.65 -9.58
C GLU A 218 0.88 26.25 -8.46
N ALA A 219 -0.19 25.58 -8.00
CA ALA A 219 -1.01 26.08 -6.93
C ALA A 219 -0.22 26.11 -5.61
N LYS A 220 -0.09 27.30 -5.02
CA LYS A 220 0.30 27.43 -3.61
C LYS A 220 -0.72 26.64 -2.77
N PRO A 221 -0.28 25.89 -1.73
CA PRO A 221 -1.22 25.22 -0.85
C PRO A 221 -2.23 26.25 -0.34
N ALA A 222 -3.52 25.97 -0.53
CA ALA A 222 -4.56 26.80 0.06
C ALA A 222 -4.30 26.84 1.58
N PRO A 223 -4.39 28.02 2.23
CA PRO A 223 -4.26 28.08 3.68
C PRO A 223 -5.26 27.09 4.28
N VAL A 224 -4.75 26.18 5.11
CA VAL A 224 -5.58 25.22 5.86
C VAL A 224 -6.58 26.07 6.64
N VAL A 225 -7.85 26.02 6.24
CA VAL A 225 -8.91 26.70 7.01
C VAL A 225 -8.99 25.96 8.33
N ALA A 226 -8.47 26.57 9.38
CA ALA A 226 -8.55 26.01 10.72
C ALA A 226 -10.02 25.69 11.03
N PRO A 227 -10.30 24.54 11.67
CA PRO A 227 -11.66 24.26 12.13
C PRO A 227 -12.14 25.43 12.99
N PRO A 228 -13.43 25.81 12.89
CA PRO A 228 -13.97 26.90 13.70
C PRO A 228 -13.67 26.60 15.18
N ALA A 229 -13.12 27.61 15.86
CA ALA A 229 -12.84 27.51 17.29
C ALA A 229 -14.12 27.07 18.02
N PRO A 230 -14.03 26.19 19.03
CA PRO A 230 -15.20 25.80 19.81
C PRO A 230 -15.86 27.05 20.37
N GLU A 231 -17.15 27.18 20.11
CA GLU A 231 -17.98 28.29 20.56
C GLU A 231 -17.81 28.42 22.08
N ALA A 232 -17.36 29.60 22.53
CA ALA A 232 -17.14 29.86 23.95
C ALA A 232 -18.47 29.65 24.68
N ALA A 233 -18.48 28.72 25.65
CA ALA A 233 -19.63 28.48 26.50
C ALA A 233 -20.04 29.80 27.17
N THR A 234 -21.20 30.34 26.77
CA THR A 234 -21.81 31.50 27.40
C THR A 234 -22.17 31.14 28.84
N THR A 235 -21.31 31.50 29.77
CA THR A 235 -21.64 31.46 31.20
C THR A 235 -22.73 32.50 31.46
N CYS A 236 -23.95 32.04 31.72
CA CYS A 236 -25.04 32.87 32.22
C CYS A 236 -24.69 33.35 33.64
N GLY A 237 -24.11 34.54 33.73
CA GLY A 237 -23.83 35.24 34.98
C GLY A 237 -25.05 36.05 35.42
N GLN A 238 -25.75 35.52 36.42
CA GLN A 238 -26.54 36.23 37.44
C GLN A 238 -27.67 37.17 37.01
N CYS A 239 -28.90 36.78 37.39
CA CYS A 239 -29.85 37.75 37.93
C CYS A 239 -30.50 37.14 39.18
N GLY A 240 -30.05 37.59 40.35
CA GLY A 240 -30.74 37.33 41.60
C GLY A 240 -31.91 38.30 41.78
N LYS A 241 -33.01 37.82 42.35
CA LYS A 241 -33.89 38.58 43.25
C LYS A 241 -34.76 37.62 44.09
N ARG A 242 -34.82 37.92 45.39
CA ARG A 242 -35.59 37.24 46.45
C ARG A 242 -37.06 37.74 46.49
N LEU A 243 -37.86 37.03 47.31
CA LEU A 243 -39.14 37.35 47.97
C LEU A 243 -40.40 36.92 47.17
N ALA A 244 -41.46 36.33 47.76
CA ALA A 244 -41.86 36.15 49.17
C ALA A 244 -42.95 35.05 49.32
N ALA A 245 -43.17 34.68 50.58
CA ALA A 245 -44.28 33.95 51.23
C ALA A 245 -44.39 32.43 51.01
#